data_AF-A0A9P8AXF7-F1
#
_entry.id   AF-A0A9P8AXF7-F1
#
_cell.length_a   1.000
_cell.length_b   1.000
_cell.length_c   1.000
_cell.angle_alpha   90.00
_cell.angle_beta   90.00
_cell.angle_gamma   90.00
#
_symmetry.space_group_name_H-M   'P 1'
#
loop_
_entity.id
_entity.type
_entity.pdbx_description
1 polymer ?
#
loop_
_entity_poly.entity_id
_entity_poly.type
_entity_poly.pdbx_seq_one_letter_code
_entity_poly.pdbx_strand_id
1 'polypeptide(L)'
;MNELLKSNNPPLEAEHIQLKDVIGEGHVFLARLQKQIMQIQAALEAVLDEGRHIKCLIESYKTILHPICMIPDDIIHKIFLTYHFEAVIERQGRESLNRQFMPLVLFQVCRDWRKITLSTSLLWSFITLDFELYRNEQMCQNLLQMHLQ
;
A
#
# COMPACT_ATOMS: atom_id res chain seq x y z
N MET A 1 2.32 41.59 45.28
CA MET A 1 2.08 41.49 43.82
C MET A 1 0.63 41.70 43.41
N ASN A 2 -0.37 40.99 43.96
CA ASN A 2 -1.77 41.15 43.52
C ASN A 2 -2.40 42.55 43.76
N GLU A 3 -1.89 43.34 44.71
CA GLU A 3 -2.37 44.71 44.94
C GLU A 3 -1.82 45.73 43.92
N LEU A 4 -0.61 45.52 43.40
CA LEU A 4 -0.06 46.31 42.28
C LEU A 4 -0.79 46.03 40.96
N LEU A 5 -1.33 44.82 40.79
CA LEU A 5 -2.16 44.49 39.63
C LEU A 5 -3.56 45.13 39.71
N LYS A 6 -3.97 45.64 40.87
CA LYS A 6 -5.29 46.27 41.12
C LYS A 6 -5.21 47.80 41.27
N SER A 7 -4.01 48.38 41.30
CA SER A 7 -3.76 49.80 41.54
C SER A 7 -2.90 50.39 40.42
N ASN A 8 -3.24 51.59 39.93
CA ASN A 8 -2.45 52.31 38.92
C ASN A 8 -1.21 53.03 39.50
N ASN A 9 -0.80 52.73 40.73
CA ASN A 9 0.39 53.31 41.33
C ASN A 9 1.66 52.70 40.73
N PRO A 10 2.69 53.50 40.41
CA PRO A 10 3.95 52.96 39.93
C PRO A 10 4.62 52.11 41.02
N PRO A 11 5.25 50.97 40.66
CA PRO A 11 6.00 50.15 41.61
C PRO A 11 7.17 50.91 42.22
N LEU A 12 7.52 50.57 43.45
CA LEU A 12 8.76 51.01 44.08
C LEU A 12 9.98 50.39 43.37
N GLU A 13 11.14 51.05 43.43
CA GLU A 13 12.36 50.57 42.76
C GLU A 13 12.74 49.13 43.17
N ALA A 14 12.59 48.80 44.46
CA ALA A 14 12.83 47.44 44.96
C ALA A 14 11.83 46.41 44.40
N GLU A 15 10.57 46.80 44.18
CA GLU A 15 9.55 45.95 43.55
C GLU A 15 9.84 45.77 42.06
N HIS A 16 10.40 46.78 41.41
CA HIS A 16 10.79 46.73 40.00
C HIS A 16 11.95 45.75 39.76
N ILE A 17 12.94 45.73 40.66
CA ILE A 17 14.04 44.75 40.63
C ILE A 17 13.49 43.33 40.83
N GLN A 18 12.66 43.12 41.85
CA GLN A 18 12.06 41.80 42.11
C GLN A 18 11.18 41.31 40.95
N LEU A 19 10.40 42.20 40.33
CA LEU A 19 9.58 41.86 39.17
C LEU A 19 10.44 41.46 37.98
N LYS A 20 11.55 42.15 37.72
CA LYS A 20 12.48 41.78 36.64
C LYS A 20 13.12 40.42 36.88
N ASP A 21 13.52 40.11 38.12
CA ASP A 21 14.09 38.81 38.46
C ASP A 21 13.07 37.68 38.26
N VAL A 22 11.84 37.86 38.77
CA VAL A 22 10.75 36.88 38.59
C VAL A 22 10.41 36.68 37.11
N ILE A 23 10.40 37.76 36.32
CA ILE A 23 10.21 37.68 34.86
C ILE A 23 11.37 36.91 34.23
N GLY A 24 12.61 37.17 34.63
CA GLY A 24 13.80 36.46 34.14
C GLY A 24 13.75 34.96 34.45
N GLU A 25 13.44 34.59 35.68
CA GLU A 25 13.24 33.20 36.11
C GLU A 25 12.10 32.53 35.33
N GLY A 26 11.00 33.25 35.10
CA GLY A 26 9.88 32.79 34.28
C GLY A 26 10.29 32.46 32.84
N HIS A 27 11.10 33.31 32.21
CA HIS A 27 11.63 33.06 30.86
C HIS A 27 12.53 31.82 30.81
N VAL A 28 13.41 31.64 31.81
CA VAL A 28 14.28 30.45 31.90
C VAL A 28 13.45 29.18 32.06
N PHE A 29 12.42 29.22 32.91
CA PHE A 29 11.51 28.09 33.10
C PHE A 29 10.73 27.74 31.84
N LEU A 30 10.18 28.75 31.14
CA LEU A 30 9.49 28.56 29.86
C LEU A 30 10.39 27.96 28.79
N ALA A 31 11.62 28.45 28.65
CA ALA A 31 12.59 27.91 27.70
C ALA A 31 12.91 26.43 27.99
N ARG A 32 13.01 26.06 29.28
CA ARG A 32 13.20 24.67 29.68
C ARG A 32 12.00 23.78 29.31
N LEU A 33 10.77 24.24 29.54
CA LEU A 33 9.57 23.51 29.15
C LEU A 33 9.46 23.35 27.64
N GLN A 34 9.74 24.41 26.87
CA GLN A 34 9.76 24.34 25.41
C GLN A 34 10.78 23.32 24.90
N LYS A 35 11.98 23.28 25.49
CA LYS A 35 12.99 22.26 25.18
C LYS A 35 12.49 20.85 25.46
N GLN A 36 11.83 20.62 26.61
CA GLN A 36 11.27 19.32 26.94
C GLN A 36 10.17 18.89 25.95
N ILE A 37 9.29 19.82 25.55
CA ILE A 37 8.25 19.58 24.55
C ILE A 37 8.89 19.13 23.23
N MET A 38 9.91 19.86 22.75
CA MET A 38 10.60 19.50 21.52
C MET A 38 11.25 18.12 21.59
N GLN A 39 11.88 17.78 22.72
CA GLN A 39 12.50 16.47 22.92
C GLN A 39 11.48 15.33 22.91
N ILE A 40 10.34 15.51 23.60
CA ILE A 40 9.27 14.51 23.65
C ILE A 40 8.62 14.34 22.27
N GLN A 41 8.39 15.43 21.55
CA GLN A 41 7.85 15.39 20.18
C GLN A 41 8.80 14.64 19.23
N ALA A 42 10.10 14.89 19.31
CA ALA A 42 11.08 14.18 18.50
C ALA A 42 11.13 12.67 18.83
N ALA A 43 11.07 12.32 20.12
CA ALA A 43 11.02 10.92 20.56
C ALA A 43 9.73 10.22 20.10
N LEU A 44 8.59 10.91 20.17
CA LEU A 44 7.31 10.40 19.69
C LEU A 44 7.37 10.11 18.18
N GLU A 45 7.90 11.05 17.39
CA GLU A 45 7.99 10.87 15.94
C GLU A 45 8.89 9.69 15.58
N ALA A 46 10.03 9.53 16.26
CA ALA A 46 10.93 8.40 16.05
C ALA A 46 10.23 7.04 16.30
N VAL A 47 9.46 6.93 17.39
CA VAL A 47 8.71 5.70 17.70
C VAL A 47 7.59 5.45 16.68
N LEU A 48 6.92 6.50 16.21
CA LEU A 48 5.90 6.37 15.17
C LEU A 48 6.49 5.91 13.83
N ASP A 49 7.66 6.44 13.45
CA ASP A 49 8.39 6.02 12.25
C ASP A 49 8.80 4.54 12.32
N GLU A 50 9.34 4.11 13.46
CA GLU A 50 9.66 2.70 13.67
C GLU A 50 8.41 1.81 13.59
N GLY A 51 7.30 2.24 14.19
CA GLY A 51 6.02 1.55 14.09
C GLY A 51 5.51 1.43 12.65
N ARG A 52 5.65 2.50 11.84
CA ARG A 52 5.33 2.45 10.41
C ARG A 52 6.21 1.46 9.67
N HIS A 53 7.52 1.49 9.92
CA HIS A 53 8.48 0.60 9.27
C HIS A 53 8.17 -0.89 9.55
N ILE A 54 7.95 -1.24 10.82
CA ILE A 54 7.62 -2.62 11.21
C ILE A 54 6.28 -3.07 10.59
N LYS A 55 5.29 -2.19 10.52
CA LYS A 55 4.02 -2.51 9.85
C LYS A 55 4.21 -2.82 8.36
N CYS A 56 5.02 -2.03 7.65
CA CYS A 56 5.37 -2.32 6.25
C CYS A 56 6.12 -3.65 6.10
N LEU A 57 7.03 -3.97 7.02
CA LEU A 57 7.75 -5.25 7.03
C LEU A 57 6.79 -6.43 7.20
N ILE A 58 5.85 -6.35 8.16
CA ILE A 58 4.85 -7.39 8.41
C ILE A 58 3.98 -7.64 7.18
N GLU A 59 3.49 -6.59 6.53
CA GLU A 59 2.67 -6.74 5.31
C GLU A 59 3.47 -7.34 4.15
N SER A 60 4.75 -6.99 4.04
CA SER A 60 5.65 -7.61 3.06
C SER A 60 5.81 -9.11 3.32
N TYR A 61 6.03 -9.52 4.57
CA TYR A 61 6.12 -10.93 4.94
C TYR A 61 4.80 -11.67 4.77
N LYS A 62 3.65 -11.07 5.08
CA LYS A 62 2.34 -11.68 4.78
C LYS A 62 2.15 -11.92 3.29
N THR A 63 2.64 -11.02 2.45
CA THR A 63 2.60 -11.18 0.99
C THR A 63 3.45 -12.37 0.55
N ILE A 64 4.66 -12.53 1.10
CA ILE A 64 5.55 -13.67 0.81
C ILE A 64 4.96 -14.99 1.33
N LEU A 65 4.39 -14.97 2.53
CA LEU A 65 3.76 -16.13 3.16
C LEU A 65 2.36 -16.42 2.61
N HIS A 66 1.89 -15.65 1.64
CA HIS A 66 0.60 -15.91 1.02
C HIS A 66 0.64 -17.31 0.39
N PRO A 67 -0.35 -18.21 0.66
CA PRO A 67 -0.29 -19.60 0.22
C PRO A 67 0.01 -19.74 -1.27
N ILE A 68 -0.55 -18.85 -2.09
CA ILE A 68 -0.37 -18.83 -3.55
C ILE A 68 1.08 -18.58 -4.02
N CYS A 69 1.90 -17.93 -3.18
CA CYS A 69 3.32 -17.62 -3.45
C CYS A 69 4.26 -18.72 -2.93
N MET A 70 3.75 -19.65 -2.12
CA MET A 70 4.53 -20.76 -1.56
C MET A 70 4.32 -22.08 -2.32
N ILE A 71 3.37 -22.13 -3.26
CA ILE A 71 3.16 -23.31 -4.09
C ILE A 71 4.28 -23.35 -5.14
N PRO A 72 5.04 -24.46 -5.21
CA PRO A 72 6.06 -24.63 -6.24
C PRO A 72 5.49 -24.52 -7.67
N ASP A 73 6.30 -23.97 -8.59
CA ASP A 73 5.91 -23.72 -9.99
C ASP A 73 5.38 -24.98 -10.69
N ASP A 74 5.94 -26.16 -10.40
CA ASP A 74 5.52 -27.45 -10.98
C ASP A 74 4.11 -27.86 -10.53
N ILE A 75 3.75 -27.58 -9.27
CA ILE A 75 2.41 -27.83 -8.75
C ILE A 75 1.41 -26.85 -9.39
N ILE A 76 1.74 -25.56 -9.49
CA ILE A 76 0.90 -24.56 -10.16
C ILE A 76 0.68 -24.96 -11.62
N HIS A 77 1.75 -25.31 -12.33
CA HIS A 77 1.69 -25.76 -13.72
C HIS A 77 0.79 -27.00 -13.85
N LYS A 78 0.91 -27.98 -12.96
CA LYS A 78 0.06 -29.17 -12.99
C LYS A 78 -1.42 -28.85 -12.75
N ILE A 79 -1.73 -27.93 -11.83
CA ILE A 79 -3.09 -27.44 -11.61
C ILE A 79 -3.63 -26.80 -12.89
N PHE A 80 -2.84 -25.94 -13.53
CA PHE A 80 -3.24 -25.24 -14.75
C PHE A 80 -3.57 -26.21 -15.89
N LEU A 81 -2.71 -27.21 -16.12
CA LEU A 81 -2.94 -28.22 -17.16
C LEU A 81 -4.16 -29.07 -16.86
N THR A 82 -4.33 -29.53 -15.61
CA THR A 82 -5.47 -30.35 -15.21
C THR A 82 -6.78 -29.63 -15.52
N TYR A 83 -6.88 -28.38 -15.10
CA TYR A 83 -8.07 -27.57 -15.33
C TYR A 83 -8.25 -27.17 -16.81
N HIS A 84 -7.16 -26.98 -17.56
CA HIS A 84 -7.22 -26.74 -19.01
C HIS A 84 -7.81 -27.94 -19.75
N PHE A 85 -7.40 -29.17 -19.43
CA PHE A 85 -7.96 -30.37 -20.06
C PHE A 85 -9.46 -30.51 -19.78
N GLU A 86 -9.91 -30.27 -18.56
CA GLU A 86 -11.34 -30.27 -18.20
C GLU A 86 -12.11 -29.18 -18.96
N ALA A 87 -11.58 -27.95 -18.99
CA ALA A 87 -12.23 -26.81 -19.64
C ALA A 87 -12.31 -26.96 -21.16
N VAL A 88 -11.28 -27.52 -21.82
CA VAL A 88 -11.29 -27.77 -23.27
C VAL A 88 -12.35 -28.81 -23.65
N ILE A 89 -12.54 -29.83 -22.80
CA ILE A 89 -13.56 -30.87 -23.03
C ILE A 89 -14.97 -30.27 -22.93
N GLU A 90 -15.23 -29.40 -21.94
CA GLU A 90 -16.56 -28.82 -21.70
C GLU A 90 -16.92 -27.61 -22.58
N ARG A 91 -15.92 -26.87 -23.08
CA ARG A 91 -16.12 -25.55 -23.72
C ARG A 91 -15.75 -25.49 -25.19
N GLN A 92 -15.73 -26.62 -25.89
CA GLN A 92 -15.47 -26.64 -27.34
C GLN A 92 -16.36 -25.60 -28.07
N GLY A 93 -15.72 -24.69 -28.81
CA GLY A 93 -16.39 -23.65 -29.59
C GLY A 93 -16.68 -22.32 -28.86
N ARG A 94 -16.25 -22.13 -27.60
CA ARG A 94 -16.37 -20.82 -26.92
C ARG A 94 -15.20 -19.89 -27.26
N GLU A 95 -15.53 -18.62 -27.41
CA GLU A 95 -14.60 -17.53 -27.74
C GLU A 95 -13.55 -17.30 -26.63
N SER A 96 -12.27 -17.24 -27.04
CA SER A 96 -11.09 -17.29 -26.16
C SER A 96 -10.59 -15.93 -25.68
N LEU A 97 -11.10 -14.81 -26.20
CA LEU A 97 -10.82 -13.47 -25.69
C LEU A 97 -11.84 -13.06 -24.61
N ASN A 98 -12.73 -13.97 -24.22
CA ASN A 98 -13.66 -13.78 -23.13
C ASN A 98 -12.90 -13.72 -21.80
N ARG A 99 -13.36 -12.88 -20.86
CA ARG A 99 -12.80 -12.81 -19.49
C ARG A 99 -12.88 -14.13 -18.72
N GLN A 100 -13.67 -15.10 -19.19
CA GLN A 100 -13.78 -16.44 -18.64
C GLN A 100 -12.81 -17.45 -19.28
N PHE A 101 -12.03 -17.04 -20.29
CA PHE A 101 -10.99 -17.87 -20.88
C PHE A 101 -9.87 -18.06 -19.86
N MET A 102 -9.71 -19.31 -19.47
CA MET A 102 -8.93 -19.70 -18.31
C MET A 102 -7.47 -19.21 -18.36
N PRO A 103 -6.73 -19.32 -19.48
CA PRO A 103 -5.36 -18.77 -19.55
C PRO A 103 -5.30 -17.26 -19.27
N LEU A 104 -6.30 -16.48 -19.73
CA LEU A 104 -6.36 -15.04 -19.44
C LEU A 104 -6.70 -14.76 -17.98
N VAL A 105 -7.52 -15.59 -17.33
CA VAL A 105 -7.81 -15.49 -15.89
C VAL A 105 -6.53 -15.74 -15.08
N LEU A 106 -5.79 -16.81 -15.38
CA LEU A 106 -4.55 -17.12 -14.67
C LEU A 106 -3.48 -16.03 -14.83
N PHE A 107 -3.38 -15.47 -16.03
CA PHE A 107 -2.45 -14.41 -16.37
C PHE A 107 -2.61 -13.14 -15.52
N GLN A 108 -3.81 -12.92 -14.95
CA GLN A 108 -4.16 -11.73 -14.17
C GLN A 108 -3.93 -11.88 -12.65
N VAL A 109 -3.65 -13.08 -12.15
CA VAL A 109 -3.57 -13.34 -10.70
C VAL A 109 -2.34 -12.69 -10.05
N CYS A 110 -1.15 -13.04 -10.52
CA CYS A 110 0.11 -12.46 -10.03
C CYS A 110 1.22 -12.59 -11.09
N ARG A 111 2.39 -11.98 -10.83
CA ARG A 111 3.53 -12.01 -11.75
C ARG A 111 4.04 -13.42 -12.02
N ASP A 112 4.08 -14.28 -11.00
CA ASP A 112 4.62 -15.65 -11.15
C ASP A 112 3.66 -16.55 -11.92
N TRP A 113 2.35 -16.46 -11.62
CA TRP A 113 1.32 -17.15 -12.39
C TRP A 113 1.31 -16.71 -13.86
N ARG A 114 1.50 -15.41 -14.10
CA ARG A 114 1.67 -14.87 -15.46
C ARG A 114 2.86 -15.50 -16.18
N LYS A 115 4.02 -15.58 -15.51
CA LYS A 115 5.23 -16.18 -16.07
C LYS A 115 5.00 -17.66 -16.39
N ILE A 116 4.43 -18.43 -15.47
CA ILE A 116 4.13 -19.86 -15.65
C ILE A 116 3.15 -20.04 -16.82
N THR A 117 2.05 -19.27 -16.84
CA THR A 117 1.02 -19.33 -17.89
C THR A 117 1.61 -19.04 -19.27
N LEU A 118 2.44 -18.00 -19.40
CA LEU A 118 3.12 -17.66 -20.66
C LEU A 118 4.13 -18.73 -21.10
N SER A 119 4.86 -19.33 -20.15
CA SER A 119 5.84 -20.38 -20.45
C SER A 119 5.20 -21.73 -20.78
N THR A 120 3.92 -21.91 -20.46
CA THR A 120 3.19 -23.16 -20.67
C THR A 120 2.45 -23.12 -22.00
N SER A 121 3.13 -23.50 -23.09
CA SER A 121 2.58 -23.48 -24.45
C SER A 121 1.28 -24.28 -24.62
N LEU A 122 1.11 -25.37 -23.86
CA LEU A 122 -0.09 -26.20 -23.89
C LEU A 122 -1.37 -25.45 -23.50
N LEU A 123 -1.30 -24.42 -22.64
CA LEU A 123 -2.47 -23.62 -22.27
C LEU A 123 -2.98 -22.75 -23.42
N TRP A 124 -2.15 -22.55 -24.44
CA TRP A 124 -2.43 -21.72 -25.61
C TRP A 124 -2.59 -22.56 -26.88
N SER A 125 -2.63 -23.89 -26.77
CA SER A 125 -2.70 -24.78 -27.93
C SER A 125 -4.02 -24.65 -28.71
N PHE A 126 -5.05 -24.07 -28.09
CA PHE A 126 -6.35 -23.81 -28.71
C PHE A 126 -6.81 -22.39 -28.38
N ILE A 127 -6.98 -21.57 -29.43
CA ILE A 127 -7.55 -20.22 -29.34
C ILE A 127 -8.68 -20.15 -30.36
N THR A 128 -9.89 -19.87 -29.90
CA THR A 128 -11.08 -19.69 -30.74
C THR A 128 -11.41 -18.21 -30.80
N LEU A 129 -11.45 -17.65 -32.00
CA LEU A 129 -11.83 -16.25 -32.22
C LEU A 129 -13.15 -16.21 -32.96
N ASP A 130 -14.15 -15.57 -32.36
CA ASP A 130 -15.41 -15.29 -33.02
C ASP A 130 -15.40 -13.85 -33.54
N PHE A 131 -15.04 -13.68 -34.81
CA PHE A 131 -14.96 -12.37 -35.46
C PHE A 131 -16.32 -11.69 -35.62
N GLU A 132 -17.43 -12.43 -35.54
CA GLU A 132 -18.77 -11.84 -35.61
C GLU A 132 -19.09 -11.03 -34.33
N LEU A 133 -18.54 -11.43 -33.17
CA LEU A 133 -18.62 -10.67 -31.92
C LEU A 133 -17.82 -9.36 -31.96
N TYR A 134 -16.83 -9.28 -32.85
CA TYR A 134 -15.86 -8.18 -32.93
C TYR A 134 -16.06 -7.24 -34.12
N ARG A 135 -17.18 -7.35 -34.81
CA ARG A 135 -17.52 -6.48 -35.95
C ARG A 135 -17.51 -4.97 -35.60
N ASN A 136 -17.64 -4.61 -34.32
CA ASN A 136 -17.43 -3.25 -33.83
C ASN A 136 -15.95 -3.03 -33.39
N GLU A 137 -15.22 -2.19 -34.12
CA GLU A 137 -13.78 -1.87 -33.93
C GLU A 137 -13.40 -1.50 -32.48
N GLN A 138 -14.33 -0.91 -31.72
CA GLN A 138 -14.11 -0.47 -30.35
C GLN A 138 -13.83 -1.63 -29.36
N MET A 139 -14.42 -2.82 -29.58
CA MET A 139 -14.21 -3.99 -28.71
C MET A 139 -12.81 -4.59 -28.91
N CYS A 140 -12.30 -4.60 -30.15
CA CYS A 140 -10.95 -5.07 -30.48
C CYS A 140 -9.87 -4.21 -29.81
N GLN A 141 -10.03 -2.88 -29.83
CA GLN A 141 -9.06 -1.97 -29.21
C GLN A 141 -8.98 -2.15 -27.70
N ASN A 142 -10.13 -2.30 -27.03
CA ASN A 142 -10.17 -2.53 -25.58
C ASN A 142 -9.53 -3.88 -25.17
N LEU A 143 -9.66 -4.91 -26.01
CA LEU A 143 -9.06 -6.22 -25.77
C LEU A 143 -7.53 -6.20 -25.91
N LEU A 144 -7.01 -5.54 -26.95
CA LEU A 144 -5.56 -5.38 -27.14
C LEU A 144 -4.94 -4.56 -26.00
N GLN A 145 -5.65 -3.56 -25.49
CA GLN A 145 -5.17 -2.70 -24.42
C GLN A 145 -5.16 -3.39 -23.04
N MET A 146 -6.05 -4.35 -22.78
CA MET A 146 -6.11 -5.07 -21.49
C MET A 146 -5.02 -6.14 -21.29
N HIS A 147 -4.38 -6.60 -22.37
CA HIS A 147 -3.49 -7.78 -22.32
C HIS A 147 -2.03 -7.51 -22.70
N LEU A 148 -1.68 -6.25 -23.03
CA LEU A 148 -0.33 -5.84 -23.46
C LEU A 148 0.38 -4.83 -22.52
N GLN A 149 -0.09 -4.66 -21.28
CA GLN A 149 0.61 -3.90 -20.21
C GLN A 149 1.13 -4.81 -19.10
#